data_AF-A0A7C4ZL01-F1
#
_entry.id   AF-A0A7C4ZL01-F1
#
_cell.length_a   1.000
_cell.length_b   1.000
_cell.length_c   1.000
_cell.angle_alpha   90.00
_cell.angle_beta   90.00
_cell.angle_gamma   90.00
#
_symmetry.space_group_name_H-M   'P 1'
#
loop_
_entity.id
_entity.type
_entity.pdbx_description
1 polymer ?
#
loop_
_entity_poly.entity_id
_entity_poly.type
_entity_poly.pdbx_seq_one_letter_code
_entity_poly.pdbx_strand_id
1 'polypeptide(L)'
;MIKNKKRSRAMSCLVAVFLLFVSFLSFIKFVLPETLSVPIGNRYAVVYYGYISPDLANLFIERNYSLIIASSETPIPNTLKKSGIKVYAYLDILGLPIEQLDWVLKNHSNWVLYKEDGHVATYWYNTDFICNIAEKSFQDYLISKAKNILSRGFDGLFLDDVVLNISDFNVIYDKSVYGSWSNALLVFFERLKNETGTSIIYNAGWAYPAPELMRVADGVMLESHPGSWAGNVNHPTYYYRDWDEVYPISLRAQKFAEEGKIVIALSYGNNLEAEEYTYAVTRLFDFYYWYSTPDLGKISDSKVLNLNLGTPLSAYNEKNGVYYRLYENGVVVVMVKPILKEAGNVNSNMLHLHDCDYNGSIVVSRSFNQPIKVGQSFIVKWDAFISNYSDLHNVGVAIQEVAISINNTYQWCSFYYYGENVVNAGGHYITEDMSVSHNYKIVLNRTSDELSIFYYIDNNLVSTSTIKVSPNEVSTISNVDAGRSEVSNTYDLYLYNIQVIDTNNKTITEDFKRNFDSFFIDHTKSGNVSYNVAFYVVPKNYLFAYNTTVELNVPESWRELYSLDGKLVKVENGKITLNIEANKGIVLMLNEVKTTNFLTGLIPSILPFIFVTVASIIILLIVVLNKKLS
;
A
#
# COMPACT_ATOMS: atom_id res chain seq x y z
N MET A 1 21.72 1.94 -77.28
CA MET A 1 21.16 3.00 -76.40
C MET A 1 19.71 2.76 -75.94
N ILE A 2 18.77 2.30 -76.78
CA ILE A 2 17.34 2.19 -76.40
C ILE A 2 17.06 1.13 -75.31
N LYS A 3 17.80 0.00 -75.29
CA LYS A 3 17.69 -1.03 -74.23
C LYS A 3 18.06 -0.52 -72.83
N ASN A 4 19.04 0.38 -72.71
CA ASN A 4 19.45 0.93 -71.41
C ASN A 4 18.44 1.94 -70.84
N LYS A 5 17.73 2.69 -71.70
CA LYS A 5 16.65 3.58 -71.27
C LYS A 5 15.42 2.81 -70.74
N LYS A 6 15.07 1.66 -71.34
CA LYS A 6 13.98 0.80 -70.83
C LYS A 6 14.32 0.18 -69.47
N ARG A 7 15.55 -0.31 -69.26
CA ARG A 7 16.00 -0.84 -67.95
C ARG A 7 16.00 0.22 -66.84
N SER A 8 16.48 1.43 -67.13
CA SER A 8 16.49 2.54 -66.16
C SER A 8 15.08 2.92 -65.70
N ARG A 9 14.09 2.95 -66.60
CA ARG A 9 12.70 3.26 -66.25
C ARG A 9 12.03 2.15 -65.44
N ALA A 10 12.27 0.88 -65.77
CA ALA A 10 11.76 -0.25 -65.00
C ALA A 10 12.32 -0.25 -63.57
N MET A 11 13.62 0.01 -63.41
CA MET A 11 14.27 0.08 -62.10
C MET A 11 13.72 1.23 -61.24
N SER A 12 13.53 2.42 -61.85
CA SER A 12 12.99 3.59 -61.14
C SER A 12 11.57 3.34 -60.63
N CYS A 13 10.76 2.59 -61.38
CA CYS A 13 9.40 2.28 -60.97
C CYS A 13 9.35 1.20 -59.88
N LEU A 14 10.24 0.20 -59.94
CA LEU A 14 10.39 -0.79 -58.88
C LEU A 14 10.79 -0.15 -57.54
N VAL A 15 11.70 0.83 -57.59
CA VAL A 15 12.11 1.61 -56.43
C VAL A 15 10.95 2.43 -55.87
N ALA A 16 10.13 3.07 -56.72
CA ALA A 16 8.96 3.82 -56.26
C ALA A 16 7.90 2.93 -55.59
N VAL A 17 7.63 1.74 -56.15
CA VAL A 17 6.71 0.77 -55.55
C VAL A 17 7.25 0.24 -54.22
N PHE A 18 8.55 -0.03 -54.14
CA PHE A 18 9.19 -0.45 -52.90
C PHE A 18 9.11 0.66 -51.83
N LEU A 19 9.37 1.91 -52.18
CA LEU A 19 9.24 3.04 -51.26
C LEU A 19 7.80 3.23 -50.78
N LEU A 20 6.81 3.13 -51.68
CA LEU A 20 5.39 3.19 -51.31
C LEU A 20 4.99 2.04 -50.37
N PHE A 21 5.52 0.84 -50.60
CA PHE A 21 5.28 -0.32 -49.73
C PHE A 21 5.93 -0.14 -48.35
N VAL A 22 7.16 0.39 -48.28
CA VAL A 22 7.83 0.70 -47.01
C VAL A 22 7.11 1.82 -46.26
N SER A 23 6.68 2.89 -46.95
CA SER A 23 5.87 3.96 -46.36
C SER A 23 4.51 3.45 -45.90
N PHE A 24 3.88 2.54 -46.64
CA PHE A 24 2.61 1.90 -46.26
C PHE A 24 2.79 0.95 -45.07
N LEU A 25 3.86 0.17 -45.00
CA LEU A 25 4.18 -0.65 -43.83
C LEU A 25 4.49 0.21 -42.60
N SER A 26 5.17 1.34 -42.79
CA SER A 26 5.42 2.31 -41.72
C SER A 26 4.12 2.99 -41.27
N PHE A 27 3.23 3.33 -42.20
CA PHE A 27 1.90 3.85 -41.93
C PHE A 27 1.03 2.81 -41.25
N ILE A 28 1.06 1.55 -41.67
CA ILE A 28 0.38 0.44 -40.99
C ILE A 28 0.93 0.26 -39.57
N LYS A 29 2.25 0.35 -39.34
CA LYS A 29 2.80 0.35 -37.97
C LYS A 29 2.37 1.57 -37.14
N PHE A 30 2.08 2.70 -37.80
CA PHE A 30 1.63 3.93 -37.17
C PHE A 30 0.11 3.96 -36.94
N VAL A 31 -0.66 3.20 -37.74
CA VAL A 31 -2.13 3.25 -37.81
C VAL A 31 -2.78 1.99 -37.25
N LEU A 32 -2.13 0.82 -37.35
CA LEU A 32 -2.40 -0.26 -36.43
C LEU A 32 -1.79 0.20 -35.12
N PRO A 33 -2.60 0.57 -34.12
CA PRO A 33 -2.07 0.85 -32.80
C PRO A 33 -1.25 -0.38 -32.42
N GLU A 34 -0.05 -0.19 -31.89
CA GLU A 34 0.63 -1.23 -31.11
C GLU A 34 -0.45 -1.88 -30.25
N THR A 35 -0.81 -3.12 -30.60
CA THR A 35 -1.93 -3.91 -30.07
C THR A 35 -2.67 -3.19 -28.94
N LEU A 36 -3.64 -2.32 -29.29
CA LEU A 36 -4.36 -1.38 -28.40
C LEU A 36 -4.12 -1.71 -26.92
N SER A 37 -3.01 -1.22 -26.37
CA SER A 37 -2.60 -1.64 -25.03
C SER A 37 -3.70 -1.20 -24.08
N VAL A 38 -4.19 -2.10 -23.24
CA VAL A 38 -5.26 -1.77 -22.29
C VAL A 38 -4.83 -0.54 -21.50
N PRO A 39 -5.59 0.59 -21.57
CA PRO A 39 -5.23 1.80 -20.87
C PRO A 39 -5.01 1.50 -19.40
N ILE A 40 -4.03 2.14 -18.78
CA ILE A 40 -3.62 1.84 -17.39
C ILE A 40 -4.81 1.92 -16.43
N GLY A 41 -5.70 2.90 -16.62
CA GLY A 41 -6.93 3.04 -15.86
C GLY A 41 -7.84 1.81 -15.87
N ASN A 42 -7.69 0.95 -16.88
CA ASN A 42 -8.56 -0.18 -17.20
C ASN A 42 -7.82 -1.52 -17.06
N ARG A 43 -6.61 -1.52 -16.51
CA ARG A 43 -5.84 -2.75 -16.27
C ARG A 43 -6.36 -3.44 -15.03
N TYR A 44 -7.18 -4.46 -15.23
CA TYR A 44 -7.74 -5.31 -14.19
C TYR A 44 -7.21 -6.73 -14.32
N ALA A 45 -6.83 -7.31 -13.18
CA ALA A 45 -6.41 -8.70 -13.04
C ALA A 45 -7.29 -9.44 -12.03
N VAL A 46 -7.33 -10.77 -12.14
CA VAL A 46 -7.98 -11.63 -11.15
C VAL A 46 -7.23 -12.96 -11.02
N VAL A 47 -7.02 -13.43 -9.79
CA VAL A 47 -6.69 -14.83 -9.55
C VAL A 47 -7.96 -15.58 -9.20
N TYR A 48 -8.16 -16.74 -9.82
CA TYR A 48 -9.26 -17.62 -9.52
C TYR A 48 -8.84 -19.08 -9.69
N TYR A 49 -8.69 -19.81 -8.58
CA TYR A 49 -8.24 -21.20 -8.59
C TYR A 49 -9.36 -22.23 -8.74
N GLY A 50 -10.62 -21.79 -8.88
CA GLY A 50 -11.76 -22.66 -9.16
C GLY A 50 -11.89 -23.04 -10.64
N TYR A 51 -12.88 -23.88 -10.95
CA TYR A 51 -13.27 -24.19 -12.33
C TYR A 51 -13.88 -22.97 -13.03
N ILE A 52 -13.35 -22.60 -14.20
CA ILE A 52 -13.88 -21.50 -15.01
C ILE A 52 -14.97 -22.04 -15.94
N SER A 53 -16.23 -21.91 -15.52
CA SER A 53 -17.39 -22.21 -16.35
C SER A 53 -17.57 -21.16 -17.48
N PRO A 54 -18.37 -21.46 -18.53
CA PRO A 54 -18.73 -20.47 -19.53
C PRO A 54 -19.36 -19.19 -18.96
N ASP A 55 -20.20 -19.32 -17.93
CA ASP A 55 -20.84 -18.18 -17.28
C ASP A 55 -19.82 -17.31 -16.54
N LEU A 56 -18.87 -17.95 -15.83
CA LEU A 56 -17.79 -17.23 -15.16
C LEU A 56 -16.86 -16.55 -16.17
N ALA A 57 -16.58 -17.20 -17.29
CA ALA A 57 -15.83 -16.60 -18.39
C ALA A 57 -16.52 -15.35 -18.95
N ASN A 58 -17.84 -15.38 -19.13
CA ASN A 58 -18.60 -14.20 -19.54
C ASN A 58 -18.56 -13.10 -18.49
N LEU A 59 -18.69 -13.44 -17.20
CA LEU A 59 -18.56 -12.47 -16.11
C LEU A 59 -17.19 -11.79 -16.10
N PHE A 60 -16.11 -12.53 -16.39
CA PHE A 60 -14.78 -11.93 -16.50
C PHE A 60 -14.68 -10.90 -17.63
N ILE A 61 -15.32 -11.20 -18.78
CA ILE A 61 -15.37 -10.30 -19.93
C ILE A 61 -16.21 -9.06 -19.61
N GLU A 62 -17.39 -9.25 -18.99
CA GLU A 62 -18.29 -8.15 -18.60
C GLU A 62 -17.65 -7.19 -17.60
N ARG A 63 -16.79 -7.71 -16.71
CA ARG A 63 -16.02 -6.92 -15.73
C ARG A 63 -14.69 -6.38 -16.26
N ASN A 64 -14.47 -6.44 -17.57
CA ASN A 64 -13.28 -5.88 -18.25
C ASN A 64 -11.94 -6.38 -17.68
N TYR A 65 -11.88 -7.59 -17.12
CA TYR A 65 -10.58 -8.18 -16.78
C TYR A 65 -9.77 -8.35 -18.05
N SER A 66 -8.51 -7.97 -18.01
CA SER A 66 -7.57 -8.14 -19.13
C SER A 66 -6.52 -9.22 -18.87
N LEU A 67 -6.42 -9.65 -17.61
CA LEU A 67 -5.52 -10.70 -17.16
C LEU A 67 -6.20 -11.60 -16.12
N ILE A 68 -6.05 -12.91 -16.28
CA ILE A 68 -6.53 -13.91 -15.33
C ILE A 68 -5.36 -14.81 -14.95
N ILE A 69 -5.21 -15.11 -13.68
CA ILE A 69 -4.39 -16.20 -13.16
C ILE A 69 -5.35 -17.30 -12.70
N ALA A 70 -5.19 -18.51 -13.21
CA ALA A 70 -6.13 -19.59 -12.99
C ALA A 70 -5.44 -20.89 -12.56
N SER A 71 -6.22 -21.79 -11.97
CA SER A 71 -5.75 -23.15 -11.71
C SER A 71 -5.28 -23.84 -12.99
N SER A 72 -4.18 -24.58 -12.90
CA SER A 72 -3.59 -25.33 -14.01
C SER A 72 -4.44 -26.52 -14.47
N GLU A 73 -5.41 -26.96 -13.64
CA GLU A 73 -6.08 -28.26 -13.82
C GLU A 73 -7.06 -28.29 -15.00
N THR A 74 -7.61 -27.15 -15.40
CA THR A 74 -8.72 -27.11 -16.37
C THR A 74 -8.34 -26.34 -17.64
N PRO A 75 -8.70 -26.82 -18.84
CA PRO A 75 -8.49 -26.07 -20.08
C PRO A 75 -9.24 -24.74 -20.09
N ILE A 76 -8.65 -23.74 -20.75
CA ILE A 76 -9.27 -22.41 -20.83
C ILE A 76 -10.48 -22.43 -21.79
N PRO A 77 -11.64 -21.91 -21.35
CA PRO A 77 -12.81 -21.75 -22.20
C PRO A 77 -12.51 -20.96 -23.49
N ASN A 78 -13.06 -21.41 -24.61
CA ASN A 78 -12.89 -20.73 -25.91
C ASN A 78 -13.42 -19.28 -25.91
N THR A 79 -14.38 -18.95 -25.04
CA THR A 79 -14.89 -17.58 -24.85
C THR A 79 -13.78 -16.64 -24.38
N LEU A 80 -13.01 -17.02 -23.36
CA LEU A 80 -11.86 -16.22 -22.90
C LEU A 80 -10.80 -16.08 -24.00
N LYS A 81 -10.45 -17.18 -24.68
CA LYS A 81 -9.48 -17.15 -25.79
C LYS A 81 -9.87 -16.17 -26.90
N LYS A 82 -11.15 -16.10 -27.25
CA LYS A 82 -11.68 -15.19 -28.28
C LYS A 82 -11.77 -13.73 -27.82
N SER A 83 -11.89 -13.50 -26.51
CA SER A 83 -12.00 -12.15 -25.94
C SER A 83 -10.68 -11.37 -25.92
N GLY A 84 -9.54 -12.06 -26.06
CA GLY A 84 -8.21 -11.46 -25.97
C GLY A 84 -7.67 -11.30 -24.54
N ILE A 85 -8.43 -11.74 -23.53
CA ILE A 85 -7.98 -11.80 -22.13
C ILE A 85 -6.83 -12.79 -22.01
N LYS A 86 -5.75 -12.38 -21.34
CA LYS A 86 -4.58 -13.22 -21.09
C LYS A 86 -4.80 -14.12 -19.89
N VAL A 87 -4.60 -15.42 -20.04
CA VAL A 87 -4.79 -16.38 -18.95
C VAL A 87 -3.50 -17.12 -18.63
N TYR A 88 -3.01 -16.92 -17.42
CA TYR A 88 -1.80 -17.52 -16.87
C TYR A 88 -2.17 -18.69 -15.94
N ALA A 89 -1.46 -19.81 -16.04
CA ALA A 89 -1.67 -20.94 -15.16
C ALA A 89 -0.79 -20.84 -13.91
N TYR A 90 -1.39 -21.10 -12.75
CA TYR A 90 -0.68 -21.28 -11.49
C TYR A 90 0.32 -22.45 -11.55
N LEU A 91 1.52 -22.23 -11.01
CA LEU A 91 2.53 -23.25 -10.79
C LEU A 91 3.35 -22.91 -9.54
N ASP A 92 3.19 -23.68 -8.47
CA ASP A 92 4.11 -23.67 -7.34
C ASP A 92 5.46 -24.27 -7.76
N ILE A 93 6.55 -23.56 -7.43
CA ILE A 93 7.92 -23.96 -7.75
C ILE A 93 8.80 -24.25 -6.53
N LEU A 94 8.33 -23.95 -5.32
CA LEU A 94 9.12 -24.13 -4.09
C LEU A 94 9.15 -25.59 -3.65
N GLY A 95 8.04 -26.30 -3.85
CA GLY A 95 7.87 -27.62 -3.28
C GLY A 95 6.80 -28.46 -3.94
N LEU A 96 6.44 -29.52 -3.23
CA LEU A 96 5.41 -30.47 -3.63
C LEU A 96 4.51 -30.82 -2.44
N PRO A 97 3.26 -31.23 -2.70
CA PRO A 97 2.35 -31.70 -1.67
C PRO A 97 2.92 -32.87 -0.87
N ILE A 98 2.67 -32.90 0.44
CA ILE A 98 3.23 -33.88 1.38
C ILE A 98 2.88 -35.32 1.01
N GLU A 99 1.77 -35.54 0.30
CA GLU A 99 1.36 -36.87 -0.17
C GLU A 99 2.32 -37.46 -1.22
N GLN A 100 3.17 -36.63 -1.84
CA GLN A 100 4.19 -37.07 -2.79
C GLN A 100 5.54 -37.39 -2.13
N LEU A 101 5.71 -37.10 -0.83
CA LEU A 101 7.00 -37.17 -0.15
C LEU A 101 7.62 -38.57 -0.20
N ASP A 102 6.86 -39.62 0.08
CA ASP A 102 7.38 -41.00 0.08
C ASP A 102 7.92 -41.42 -1.28
N TRP A 103 7.22 -41.02 -2.36
CA TRP A 103 7.66 -41.30 -3.71
C TRP A 103 8.93 -40.50 -4.05
N VAL A 104 9.01 -39.23 -3.64
CA VAL A 104 10.21 -38.41 -3.85
C VAL A 104 11.39 -38.95 -3.04
N LEU A 105 11.23 -39.30 -1.78
CA LEU A 105 12.30 -39.90 -0.96
C LEU A 105 12.83 -41.20 -1.58
N LYS A 106 11.96 -41.98 -2.24
CA LYS A 106 12.35 -43.24 -2.89
C LYS A 106 13.08 -43.03 -4.23
N ASN A 107 12.66 -42.06 -5.03
CA ASN A 107 13.11 -41.94 -6.44
C ASN A 107 14.00 -40.72 -6.71
N HIS A 108 13.89 -39.68 -5.88
CA HIS A 108 14.47 -38.36 -6.06
C HIS A 108 14.83 -37.72 -4.71
N SER A 109 15.49 -38.46 -3.82
CA SER A 109 15.78 -37.99 -2.46
C SER A 109 16.59 -36.69 -2.40
N ASN A 110 17.39 -36.41 -3.44
CA ASN A 110 18.14 -35.16 -3.61
C ASN A 110 17.24 -33.93 -3.81
N TRP A 111 15.97 -34.11 -4.15
CA TRP A 111 15.02 -33.00 -4.24
C TRP A 111 14.67 -32.47 -2.86
N VAL A 112 14.69 -33.26 -1.79
CA VAL A 112 14.13 -32.86 -0.49
C VAL A 112 15.14 -32.01 0.29
N LEU A 113 14.70 -30.84 0.77
CA LEU A 113 15.46 -30.05 1.75
C LEU A 113 15.04 -30.41 3.18
N TYR A 114 16.01 -30.34 4.09
CA TYR A 114 15.85 -30.70 5.50
C TYR A 114 16.19 -29.53 6.41
N LYS A 115 15.68 -29.54 7.63
CA LYS A 115 16.06 -28.62 8.71
C LYS A 115 17.27 -29.17 9.48
N GLU A 116 17.87 -28.34 10.34
CA GLU A 116 19.02 -28.72 11.18
C GLU A 116 18.77 -29.93 12.09
N ASP A 117 17.51 -30.12 12.52
CA ASP A 117 17.08 -31.26 13.34
C ASP A 117 16.88 -32.56 12.55
N GLY A 118 17.10 -32.54 11.22
CA GLY A 118 16.96 -33.68 10.33
C GLY A 118 15.52 -33.92 9.85
N HIS A 119 14.54 -33.12 10.26
CA HIS A 119 13.19 -33.20 9.71
C HIS A 119 13.10 -32.58 8.31
N VAL A 120 12.19 -33.10 7.49
CA VAL A 120 11.88 -32.52 6.17
C VAL A 120 11.40 -31.09 6.35
N ALA A 121 11.93 -30.17 5.54
CA ALA A 121 11.48 -28.79 5.54
C ALA A 121 10.11 -28.69 4.87
N THR A 122 9.17 -28.01 5.53
CA THR A 122 7.77 -27.89 5.12
C THR A 122 7.30 -26.44 5.14
N TYR A 123 6.27 -26.15 4.35
CA TYR A 123 5.61 -24.85 4.27
C TYR A 123 4.07 -25.04 4.16
N TRP A 124 3.31 -23.95 4.08
CA TRP A 124 1.83 -23.95 4.08
C TRP A 124 1.21 -24.87 5.15
N TYR A 125 1.45 -24.58 6.44
CA TYR A 125 0.88 -25.39 7.54
C TYR A 125 1.25 -26.89 7.49
N ASN A 126 2.39 -27.23 6.89
CA ASN A 126 2.90 -28.58 6.68
C ASN A 126 2.13 -29.43 5.66
N THR A 127 1.38 -28.80 4.74
CA THR A 127 0.76 -29.52 3.63
C THR A 127 1.73 -29.78 2.48
N ASP A 128 2.85 -29.07 2.45
CA ASP A 128 3.84 -29.14 1.36
C ASP A 128 5.27 -29.22 1.92
N PHE A 129 6.15 -29.91 1.20
CA PHE A 129 7.58 -30.00 1.53
C PHE A 129 8.44 -29.26 0.50
N ILE A 130 9.50 -28.63 1.00
CA ILE A 130 10.38 -27.79 0.20
C ILE A 130 11.32 -28.66 -0.63
N CYS A 131 11.37 -28.34 -1.93
CA CYS A 131 12.25 -29.00 -2.88
C CYS A 131 13.45 -28.10 -3.25
N ASN A 132 14.57 -28.73 -3.59
CA ASN A 132 15.80 -28.07 -3.98
C ASN A 132 15.72 -27.62 -5.44
N ILE A 133 15.37 -26.34 -5.67
CA ILE A 133 15.27 -25.79 -7.03
C ILE A 133 16.61 -25.79 -7.79
N ALA A 134 17.75 -25.96 -7.12
CA ALA A 134 19.05 -26.10 -7.78
C ALA A 134 19.25 -27.47 -8.42
N GLU A 135 18.46 -28.48 -8.05
CA GLU A 135 18.54 -29.81 -8.63
C GLU A 135 17.95 -29.82 -10.04
N LYS A 136 18.80 -30.11 -11.04
CA LYS A 136 18.40 -30.11 -12.45
C LYS A 136 17.21 -31.03 -12.72
N SER A 137 17.15 -32.19 -12.07
CA SER A 137 16.05 -33.15 -12.27
C SER A 137 14.71 -32.65 -11.72
N PHE A 138 14.71 -31.84 -10.66
CA PHE A 138 13.50 -31.18 -10.17
C PHE A 138 13.06 -30.05 -11.12
N GLN A 139 14.02 -29.26 -11.63
CA GLN A 139 13.73 -28.27 -12.68
C GLN A 139 13.14 -28.93 -13.95
N ASP A 140 13.69 -30.08 -14.37
CA ASP A 140 13.19 -30.85 -15.52
C ASP A 140 11.72 -31.31 -15.28
N TYR A 141 11.40 -31.73 -14.06
CA TYR A 141 10.03 -32.07 -13.65
C TYR A 141 9.09 -30.87 -13.78
N LEU A 142 9.46 -29.70 -13.22
CA LEU A 142 8.66 -28.48 -13.29
C LEU A 142 8.47 -28.00 -14.74
N ILE A 143 9.52 -28.03 -15.57
CA ILE A 143 9.44 -27.65 -16.99
C ILE A 143 8.53 -28.61 -17.77
N SER A 144 8.58 -29.92 -17.48
CA SER A 144 7.68 -30.90 -18.08
C SER A 144 6.22 -30.61 -17.71
N LYS A 145 5.95 -30.33 -16.43
CA LYS A 145 4.63 -29.91 -15.93
C LYS A 145 4.16 -28.64 -16.63
N ALA A 146 5.01 -27.63 -16.75
CA ALA A 146 4.74 -26.40 -17.49
C ALA A 146 4.36 -26.65 -18.96
N LYS A 147 5.13 -27.48 -19.69
CA LYS A 147 4.79 -27.85 -21.08
C LYS A 147 3.42 -28.51 -21.18
N ASN A 148 3.08 -29.39 -20.25
CA ASN A 148 1.76 -30.01 -20.19
C ASN A 148 0.64 -28.98 -19.96
N ILE A 149 0.84 -28.06 -19.00
CA ILE A 149 -0.10 -26.97 -18.71
C ILE A 149 -0.33 -26.11 -19.94
N LEU A 150 0.74 -25.64 -20.59
CA LEU A 150 0.66 -24.77 -21.77
C LEU A 150 -0.07 -25.44 -22.94
N SER A 151 0.04 -26.77 -23.08
CA SER A 151 -0.71 -27.51 -24.11
C SER A 151 -2.24 -27.42 -23.95
N ARG A 152 -2.75 -27.03 -22.77
CA ARG A 152 -4.17 -26.78 -22.48
C ARG A 152 -4.63 -25.38 -22.97
N GLY A 153 -3.70 -24.58 -23.49
CA GLY A 153 -3.93 -23.31 -24.19
C GLY A 153 -3.81 -22.06 -23.32
N PHE A 154 -3.01 -22.11 -22.26
CA PHE A 154 -2.65 -20.94 -21.44
C PHE A 154 -1.68 -20.03 -22.18
N ASP A 155 -1.79 -18.72 -21.94
CA ASP A 155 -0.90 -17.70 -22.53
C ASP A 155 0.46 -17.63 -21.80
N GLY A 156 0.52 -18.12 -20.57
CA GLY A 156 1.70 -18.00 -19.71
C GLY A 156 1.60 -18.82 -18.42
N LEU A 157 2.63 -18.67 -17.59
CA LEU A 157 2.72 -19.26 -16.26
C LEU A 157 2.81 -18.16 -15.19
N PHE A 158 2.08 -18.37 -14.11
CA PHE A 158 2.20 -17.64 -12.86
C PHE A 158 2.94 -18.52 -11.86
N LEU A 159 4.16 -18.14 -11.49
CA LEU A 159 5.01 -18.89 -10.58
C LEU A 159 4.77 -18.40 -9.15
N ASP A 160 4.26 -19.26 -8.29
CA ASP A 160 4.05 -18.93 -6.87
C ASP A 160 5.20 -19.46 -5.99
N ASP A 161 5.24 -19.00 -4.74
CA ASP A 161 6.24 -19.37 -3.74
C ASP A 161 7.69 -19.11 -4.20
N VAL A 162 7.91 -17.98 -4.90
CA VAL A 162 9.24 -17.55 -5.34
C VAL A 162 10.01 -16.92 -4.18
N VAL A 163 10.64 -17.77 -3.37
CA VAL A 163 11.41 -17.37 -2.18
C VAL A 163 12.83 -16.97 -2.57
N LEU A 164 13.18 -15.68 -2.49
CA LEU A 164 14.53 -15.21 -2.83
C LEU A 164 15.61 -15.68 -1.85
N ASN A 165 15.25 -15.91 -0.58
CA ASN A 165 16.16 -16.35 0.47
C ASN A 165 15.65 -17.60 1.20
N ILE A 166 16.12 -18.77 0.79
CA ILE A 166 15.65 -20.05 1.34
C ILE A 166 15.95 -20.23 2.85
N SER A 167 16.89 -19.48 3.41
CA SER A 167 17.19 -19.56 4.85
C SER A 167 16.02 -19.11 5.74
N ASP A 168 15.06 -18.38 5.20
CA ASP A 168 13.87 -17.91 5.93
C ASP A 168 13.01 -19.10 6.42
N PHE A 169 13.24 -20.30 5.84
CA PHE A 169 12.61 -21.56 6.24
C PHE A 169 13.47 -22.44 7.14
N ASN A 170 14.64 -21.94 7.61
CA ASN A 170 15.61 -22.68 8.42
C ASN A 170 16.06 -24.01 7.79
N VAL A 171 16.24 -24.02 6.46
CA VAL A 171 16.67 -25.23 5.74
C VAL A 171 18.19 -25.32 5.63
N ILE A 172 18.69 -26.55 5.63
CA ILE A 172 20.07 -26.88 5.24
C ILE A 172 20.13 -26.85 3.71
N TYR A 173 20.83 -25.86 3.17
CA TYR A 173 21.09 -25.74 1.74
C TYR A 173 22.60 -25.62 1.49
N ASP A 174 23.16 -26.59 0.78
CA ASP A 174 24.61 -26.65 0.51
C ASP A 174 25.01 -25.68 -0.62
N LYS A 175 25.28 -24.44 -0.24
CA LYS A 175 25.77 -23.39 -1.16
C LYS A 175 27.08 -23.76 -1.86
N SER A 176 27.89 -24.66 -1.28
CA SER A 176 29.17 -25.08 -1.88
C SER A 176 28.97 -26.01 -3.08
N VAL A 177 27.90 -26.82 -3.03
CA VAL A 177 27.51 -27.75 -4.11
C VAL A 177 26.67 -27.03 -5.16
N TYR A 178 25.68 -26.25 -4.73
CA TYR A 178 24.65 -25.72 -5.62
C TYR A 178 24.84 -24.25 -6.01
N GLY A 179 25.77 -23.53 -5.37
CA GLY A 179 25.86 -22.07 -5.47
C GLY A 179 24.74 -21.38 -4.70
N SER A 180 24.52 -20.08 -4.94
CA SER A 180 23.46 -19.34 -4.25
C SER A 180 22.07 -19.77 -4.72
N TRP A 181 21.11 -19.79 -3.79
CA TRP A 181 19.70 -20.11 -4.08
C TRP A 181 19.10 -19.17 -5.13
N SER A 182 19.36 -17.86 -5.03
CA SER A 182 18.91 -16.87 -6.01
C SER A 182 19.44 -17.13 -7.42
N ASN A 183 20.66 -17.65 -7.55
CA ASN A 183 21.21 -18.05 -8.85
C ASN A 183 20.51 -19.31 -9.38
N ALA A 184 20.21 -20.29 -8.52
CA ALA A 184 19.44 -21.47 -8.91
C ALA A 184 18.04 -21.09 -9.43
N LEU A 185 17.36 -20.14 -8.77
CA LEU A 185 16.08 -19.58 -9.25
C LEU A 185 16.23 -18.90 -10.61
N LEU A 186 17.25 -18.05 -10.79
CA LEU A 186 17.49 -17.38 -12.08
C LEU A 186 17.73 -18.40 -13.20
N VAL A 187 18.57 -19.41 -12.96
CA VAL A 187 18.82 -20.50 -13.92
C VAL A 187 17.53 -21.24 -14.26
N PHE A 188 16.68 -21.53 -13.27
CA PHE A 188 15.38 -22.14 -13.52
C PHE A 188 14.49 -21.26 -14.40
N PHE A 189 14.38 -19.96 -14.13
CA PHE A 189 13.60 -19.02 -14.94
C PHE A 189 14.10 -18.96 -16.38
N GLU A 190 15.41 -18.87 -16.59
CA GLU A 190 16.03 -18.88 -17.93
C GLU A 190 15.73 -20.17 -18.68
N ARG A 191 15.89 -21.32 -18.02
CA ARG A 191 15.58 -22.62 -18.62
C ARG A 191 14.11 -22.76 -18.96
N LEU A 192 13.21 -22.40 -18.04
CA LEU A 192 11.78 -22.45 -18.27
C LEU A 192 11.38 -21.58 -19.47
N LYS A 193 11.87 -20.34 -19.53
CA LYS A 193 11.65 -19.42 -20.64
C LYS A 193 12.17 -19.98 -21.97
N ASN A 194 13.41 -20.47 -21.99
CA ASN A 194 14.06 -20.98 -23.20
C ASN A 194 13.41 -22.28 -23.73
N GLU A 195 13.00 -23.17 -22.83
CA GLU A 195 12.46 -24.48 -23.21
C GLU A 195 10.95 -24.46 -23.54
N THR A 196 10.23 -23.41 -23.13
CA THR A 196 8.77 -23.32 -23.35
C THR A 196 8.37 -22.13 -24.22
N GLY A 197 9.21 -21.09 -24.33
CA GLY A 197 8.88 -19.83 -24.98
C GLY A 197 7.77 -19.03 -24.29
N THR A 198 7.36 -19.43 -23.08
CA THR A 198 6.16 -18.92 -22.43
C THR A 198 6.35 -17.55 -21.76
N SER A 199 5.27 -16.83 -21.52
CA SER A 199 5.28 -15.64 -20.65
C SER A 199 5.31 -16.06 -19.17
N ILE A 200 6.11 -15.39 -18.34
CA ILE A 200 6.31 -15.70 -16.93
C ILE A 200 5.95 -14.48 -16.09
N ILE A 201 5.01 -14.67 -15.16
CA ILE A 201 4.76 -13.76 -14.04
C ILE A 201 5.11 -14.51 -12.77
N TYR A 202 5.72 -13.87 -11.77
CA TYR A 202 5.96 -14.52 -10.48
C TYR A 202 5.36 -13.75 -9.31
N ASN A 203 5.03 -14.45 -8.23
CA ASN A 203 4.62 -13.84 -6.97
C ASN A 203 5.84 -13.38 -6.18
N ALA A 204 5.97 -12.07 -5.94
CA ALA A 204 6.98 -11.52 -5.03
C ALA A 204 6.46 -11.43 -3.59
N GLY A 205 5.19 -11.71 -3.35
CA GLY A 205 4.54 -11.51 -2.07
C GLY A 205 4.75 -10.08 -1.58
N TRP A 206 5.25 -9.95 -0.35
CA TRP A 206 5.48 -8.66 0.30
C TRP A 206 6.81 -8.00 -0.09
N ALA A 207 7.66 -8.69 -0.86
CA ALA A 207 9.02 -8.28 -1.17
C ALA A 207 9.08 -7.33 -2.38
N TYR A 208 10.24 -6.69 -2.53
CA TYR A 208 10.59 -5.95 -3.74
C TYR A 208 10.72 -6.90 -4.94
N PRO A 209 10.29 -6.49 -6.16
CA PRO A 209 10.61 -7.22 -7.37
C PRO A 209 12.13 -7.38 -7.53
N ALA A 210 12.59 -8.62 -7.66
CA ALA A 210 13.98 -8.99 -7.85
C ALA A 210 14.46 -8.59 -9.26
N PRO A 211 15.39 -7.63 -9.42
CA PRO A 211 15.82 -7.16 -10.73
C PRO A 211 16.42 -8.27 -11.57
N GLU A 212 17.17 -9.18 -10.94
CA GLU A 212 17.78 -10.31 -11.60
C GLU A 212 16.75 -11.23 -12.26
N LEU A 213 15.63 -11.50 -11.58
CA LEU A 213 14.52 -12.29 -12.11
C LEU A 213 13.72 -11.51 -13.15
N MET A 214 13.49 -10.20 -12.93
CA MET A 214 12.76 -9.32 -13.87
C MET A 214 13.45 -9.16 -15.23
N ARG A 215 14.75 -9.47 -15.34
CA ARG A 215 15.44 -9.57 -16.65
C ARG A 215 14.87 -10.68 -17.53
N VAL A 216 14.33 -11.73 -16.91
CA VAL A 216 13.82 -12.92 -17.61
C VAL A 216 12.30 -12.99 -17.55
N ALA A 217 11.70 -12.65 -16.40
CA ALA A 217 10.27 -12.61 -16.22
C ALA A 217 9.61 -11.47 -17.04
N ASP A 218 8.38 -11.68 -17.45
CA ASP A 218 7.55 -10.70 -18.16
C ASP A 218 6.69 -9.88 -17.18
N GLY A 219 6.57 -10.35 -15.94
CA GLY A 219 5.90 -9.59 -14.88
C GLY A 219 6.10 -10.13 -13.47
N VAL A 220 5.48 -9.42 -12.53
CA VAL A 220 5.48 -9.72 -11.09
C VAL A 220 4.12 -9.40 -10.48
N MET A 221 3.72 -10.16 -9.47
CA MET A 221 2.61 -9.83 -8.57
C MET A 221 3.14 -9.43 -7.20
N LEU A 222 2.56 -8.37 -6.64
CA LEU A 222 2.78 -7.90 -5.28
C LEU A 222 1.57 -8.29 -4.44
N GLU A 223 1.79 -9.10 -3.39
CA GLU A 223 0.74 -9.64 -2.53
C GLU A 223 1.16 -9.57 -1.06
N SER A 224 0.45 -8.89 -0.16
CA SER A 224 -0.70 -8.01 -0.39
C SER A 224 -0.23 -6.56 -0.59
N HIS A 225 -0.81 -5.80 -1.53
CA HIS A 225 -0.34 -4.46 -1.89
C HIS A 225 -1.47 -3.53 -2.39
N PRO A 226 -1.84 -2.45 -1.65
CA PRO A 226 -1.48 -2.15 -0.26
C PRO A 226 -2.40 -2.81 0.79
N GLY A 227 -3.58 -3.31 0.40
CA GLY A 227 -4.56 -3.89 1.34
C GLY A 227 -4.22 -5.32 1.69
N SER A 228 -4.14 -5.65 2.97
CA SER A 228 -3.82 -6.98 3.50
C SER A 228 -4.83 -7.44 4.54
N TRP A 229 -4.59 -8.62 5.11
CA TRP A 229 -5.44 -9.24 6.10
C TRP A 229 -4.64 -10.06 7.10
N ALA A 230 -5.23 -10.28 8.27
CA ALA A 230 -4.72 -11.12 9.34
C ALA A 230 -5.82 -12.02 9.89
N GLY A 231 -5.43 -13.04 10.67
CA GLY A 231 -6.35 -13.94 11.34
C GLY A 231 -6.69 -15.16 10.50
N ASN A 232 -7.97 -15.49 10.39
CA ASN A 232 -8.45 -16.68 9.69
C ASN A 232 -9.21 -16.27 8.42
N VAL A 233 -9.08 -17.04 7.34
CA VAL A 233 -9.80 -16.83 6.07
C VAL A 233 -11.32 -16.66 6.25
N ASN A 234 -11.94 -17.33 7.23
CA ASN A 234 -13.37 -17.21 7.52
C ASN A 234 -13.73 -15.93 8.32
N HIS A 235 -12.77 -15.36 9.05
CA HIS A 235 -12.93 -14.16 9.88
C HIS A 235 -11.72 -13.24 9.74
N PRO A 236 -11.46 -12.71 8.52
CA PRO A 236 -10.27 -11.93 8.29
C PRO A 236 -10.41 -10.54 8.92
N THR A 237 -9.32 -10.07 9.51
CA THR A 237 -9.17 -8.67 9.90
C THR A 237 -8.36 -7.96 8.84
N TYR A 238 -8.98 -7.04 8.11
CA TYR A 238 -8.32 -6.28 7.04
C TYR A 238 -7.56 -5.09 7.59
N TYR A 239 -6.40 -4.80 7.00
CA TYR A 239 -5.59 -3.62 7.32
C TYR A 239 -4.82 -3.15 6.08
N TYR A 240 -4.32 -1.92 6.11
CA TYR A 240 -3.44 -1.40 5.07
C TYR A 240 -2.00 -1.50 5.54
N ARG A 241 -1.11 -1.92 4.62
CA ARG A 241 0.33 -1.87 4.87
C ARG A 241 0.80 -0.42 5.01
N ASP A 242 1.85 -0.23 5.79
CA ASP A 242 2.42 1.10 6.02
C ASP A 242 2.91 1.71 4.70
N TRP A 243 2.66 3.00 4.52
CA TRP A 243 3.07 3.71 3.31
C TRP A 243 4.59 3.66 3.09
N ASP A 244 5.38 3.70 4.17
CA ASP A 244 6.85 3.56 4.10
C ASP A 244 7.31 2.20 3.56
N GLU A 245 6.47 1.16 3.61
CA GLU A 245 6.73 -0.12 2.93
C GLU A 245 6.19 -0.12 1.51
N VAL A 246 4.94 0.33 1.33
CA VAL A 246 4.22 0.31 0.06
C VAL A 246 4.90 1.18 -0.98
N TYR A 247 5.25 2.42 -0.62
CA TYR A 247 5.77 3.42 -1.54
C TYR A 247 7.09 3.01 -2.21
N PRO A 248 8.17 2.64 -1.50
CA PRO A 248 9.42 2.25 -2.16
C PRO A 248 9.29 0.96 -3.00
N ILE A 249 8.45 0.01 -2.58
CA ILE A 249 8.15 -1.19 -3.38
C ILE A 249 7.45 -0.79 -4.68
N SER A 250 6.43 0.07 -4.58
CA SER A 250 5.71 0.61 -5.74
C SER A 250 6.64 1.34 -6.71
N LEU A 251 7.52 2.23 -6.22
CA LEU A 251 8.44 2.95 -7.11
C LEU A 251 9.39 2.03 -7.85
N ARG A 252 9.87 0.96 -7.20
CA ARG A 252 10.72 -0.03 -7.87
C ARG A 252 9.94 -0.83 -8.90
N ALA A 253 8.72 -1.25 -8.57
CA ALA A 253 7.88 -2.01 -9.47
C ALA A 253 7.41 -1.16 -10.66
N GLN A 254 7.12 0.13 -10.46
CA GLN A 254 6.71 1.05 -11.51
C GLN A 254 7.77 1.17 -12.62
N LYS A 255 9.06 1.18 -12.28
CA LYS A 255 10.13 1.18 -13.30
C LYS A 255 10.00 0.02 -14.27
N PHE A 256 9.65 -1.18 -13.78
CA PHE A 256 9.41 -2.32 -14.65
C PHE A 256 8.10 -2.17 -15.46
N ALA A 257 7.06 -1.59 -14.87
CA ALA A 257 5.82 -1.29 -15.59
C ALA A 257 6.04 -0.29 -16.74
N GLU A 258 6.88 0.73 -16.54
CA GLU A 258 7.31 1.71 -17.56
C GLU A 258 8.12 1.05 -18.68
N GLU A 259 8.87 -0.01 -18.38
CA GLU A 259 9.55 -0.87 -19.37
C GLU A 259 8.60 -1.84 -20.10
N GLY A 260 7.29 -1.78 -19.81
CA GLY A 260 6.27 -2.63 -20.43
C GLY A 260 6.10 -4.00 -19.78
N LYS A 261 6.69 -4.24 -18.61
CA LYS A 261 6.46 -5.46 -17.81
C LYS A 261 5.08 -5.41 -17.15
N ILE A 262 4.52 -6.58 -16.88
CA ILE A 262 3.26 -6.71 -16.14
C ILE A 262 3.55 -6.57 -14.64
N VAL A 263 2.90 -5.63 -13.97
CA VAL A 263 2.92 -5.54 -12.50
C VAL A 263 1.50 -5.63 -12.01
N ILE A 264 1.21 -6.60 -11.15
CA ILE A 264 -0.10 -6.83 -10.55
C ILE A 264 -0.04 -6.48 -9.07
N ALA A 265 -0.97 -5.66 -8.58
CA ALA A 265 -1.15 -5.41 -7.17
C ALA A 265 -2.41 -6.14 -6.69
N LEU A 266 -2.24 -7.15 -5.85
CA LEU A 266 -3.33 -7.84 -5.17
C LEU A 266 -3.61 -7.14 -3.84
N SER A 267 -4.83 -6.67 -3.67
CA SER A 267 -5.32 -6.12 -2.40
C SER A 267 -6.47 -6.93 -1.82
N TYR A 268 -6.44 -7.06 -0.49
CA TYR A 268 -7.50 -7.68 0.29
C TYR A 268 -8.38 -6.64 0.99
N GLY A 269 -9.69 -6.84 0.95
CA GLY A 269 -10.66 -5.99 1.63
C GLY A 269 -12.09 -6.52 1.50
N ASN A 270 -13.04 -5.85 2.15
CA ASN A 270 -14.46 -6.21 2.09
C ASN A 270 -15.43 -5.02 2.14
N ASN A 271 -14.95 -3.80 1.89
CA ASN A 271 -15.76 -2.59 1.98
C ASN A 271 -15.33 -1.54 0.95
N LEU A 272 -16.22 -0.60 0.65
CA LEU A 272 -16.01 0.43 -0.38
C LEU A 272 -14.78 1.30 -0.12
N GLU A 273 -14.48 1.61 1.14
CA GLU A 273 -13.29 2.41 1.49
C GLU A 273 -12.00 1.67 1.13
N ALA A 274 -11.92 0.38 1.42
CA ALA A 274 -10.78 -0.46 1.03
C ALA A 274 -10.68 -0.60 -0.49
N GLU A 275 -11.81 -0.72 -1.20
CA GLU A 275 -11.85 -0.72 -2.66
C GLU A 275 -11.25 0.57 -3.23
N GLU A 276 -11.74 1.74 -2.79
CA GLU A 276 -11.28 3.04 -3.27
C GLU A 276 -9.82 3.30 -2.93
N TYR A 277 -9.40 3.05 -1.69
CA TYR A 277 -8.03 3.25 -1.25
C TYR A 277 -7.04 2.40 -2.05
N THR A 278 -7.28 1.09 -2.12
CA THR A 278 -6.37 0.16 -2.78
C THR A 278 -6.32 0.37 -4.30
N TYR A 279 -7.46 0.71 -4.92
CA TYR A 279 -7.51 1.07 -6.33
C TYR A 279 -6.75 2.36 -6.61
N ALA A 280 -7.00 3.43 -5.83
CA ALA A 280 -6.31 4.70 -6.01
C ALA A 280 -4.79 4.55 -5.89
N VAL A 281 -4.31 3.83 -4.87
CA VAL A 281 -2.88 3.53 -4.70
C VAL A 281 -2.32 2.77 -5.90
N THR A 282 -3.01 1.73 -6.37
CA THR A 282 -2.57 0.93 -7.52
C THR A 282 -2.45 1.77 -8.79
N ARG A 283 -3.39 2.71 -9.00
CA ARG A 283 -3.39 3.61 -10.14
C ARG A 283 -2.31 4.70 -10.06
N LEU A 284 -1.81 5.06 -8.87
CA LEU A 284 -0.64 5.94 -8.82
C LEU A 284 0.56 5.36 -9.60
N PHE A 285 0.71 4.04 -9.69
CA PHE A 285 1.93 3.36 -10.13
C PHE A 285 1.82 2.47 -11.40
N ASP A 286 0.78 2.61 -12.21
CA ASP A 286 0.61 1.91 -13.50
C ASP A 286 0.33 0.39 -13.44
N PHE A 287 -0.05 -0.12 -12.28
CA PHE A 287 -0.23 -1.55 -12.06
C PHE A 287 -1.61 -2.07 -12.53
N TYR A 288 -1.66 -3.37 -12.82
CA TYR A 288 -2.91 -4.12 -12.89
C TYR A 288 -3.50 -4.22 -11.49
N TYR A 289 -4.78 -3.91 -11.36
CA TYR A 289 -5.48 -3.94 -10.09
C TYR A 289 -6.25 -5.23 -9.91
N TRP A 290 -6.11 -5.84 -8.73
CA TRP A 290 -6.93 -6.96 -8.30
C TRP A 290 -7.37 -6.77 -6.84
N TYR A 291 -8.66 -6.98 -6.59
CA TYR A 291 -9.28 -6.90 -5.27
C TYR A 291 -10.02 -8.18 -4.93
N SER A 292 -9.79 -8.71 -3.73
CA SER A 292 -10.40 -9.98 -3.30
C SER A 292 -10.59 -10.06 -1.78
N THR A 293 -11.36 -11.05 -1.36
CA THR A 293 -11.29 -11.64 -0.02
C THR A 293 -10.23 -12.75 0.00
N PRO A 294 -9.66 -13.11 1.18
CA PRO A 294 -8.54 -14.05 1.26
C PRO A 294 -8.90 -15.51 0.93
N ASP A 295 -10.18 -15.84 0.83
CA ASP A 295 -10.62 -17.17 0.40
C ASP A 295 -10.36 -17.44 -1.09
N LEU A 296 -10.18 -16.38 -1.90
CA LEU A 296 -9.95 -16.43 -3.37
C LEU A 296 -10.97 -17.26 -4.17
N GLY A 297 -12.03 -17.73 -3.51
CA GLY A 297 -13.04 -18.63 -4.08
C GLY A 297 -14.20 -17.88 -4.73
N LYS A 298 -14.23 -16.55 -4.63
CA LYS A 298 -15.27 -15.68 -5.19
C LYS A 298 -14.66 -14.46 -5.85
N ILE A 299 -15.26 -14.03 -6.96
CA ILE A 299 -14.89 -12.78 -7.61
C ILE A 299 -15.59 -11.64 -6.87
N SER A 300 -14.82 -10.74 -6.28
CA SER A 300 -15.36 -9.56 -5.59
C SER A 300 -16.24 -8.72 -6.52
N ASP A 301 -17.40 -8.28 -6.03
CA ASP A 301 -18.31 -7.37 -6.74
C ASP A 301 -18.00 -5.91 -6.40
N SER A 302 -16.75 -5.53 -6.64
CA SER A 302 -16.25 -4.20 -6.29
C SER A 302 -16.60 -3.17 -7.37
N LYS A 303 -17.02 -1.97 -6.94
CA LYS A 303 -17.42 -0.88 -7.84
C LYS A 303 -16.27 -0.41 -8.72
N VAL A 304 -15.04 -0.46 -8.20
CA VAL A 304 -13.86 0.03 -8.94
C VAL A 304 -13.47 -0.86 -10.12
N LEU A 305 -13.93 -2.11 -10.17
CA LEU A 305 -13.60 -3.07 -11.24
C LEU A 305 -14.27 -2.73 -12.59
N ASN A 306 -15.22 -1.81 -12.62
CA ASN A 306 -15.91 -1.37 -13.83
C ASN A 306 -15.52 0.05 -14.27
N LEU A 307 -14.51 0.65 -13.64
CA LEU A 307 -14.11 2.02 -13.96
C LEU A 307 -13.26 2.08 -15.22
N ASN A 308 -13.45 3.14 -15.99
CA ASN A 308 -12.63 3.45 -17.15
C ASN A 308 -11.95 4.81 -16.95
N LEU A 309 -10.83 4.84 -16.22
CA LEU A 309 -10.04 6.08 -16.08
C LEU A 309 -9.34 6.48 -17.38
N GLY A 310 -9.06 5.52 -18.28
CA GLY A 310 -8.31 5.76 -19.52
C GLY A 310 -6.80 5.82 -19.31
N THR A 311 -6.12 6.60 -20.14
CA THR A 311 -4.66 6.77 -20.12
C THR A 311 -4.26 7.83 -19.08
N PRO A 312 -3.16 7.66 -18.33
CA PRO A 312 -2.66 8.71 -17.45
C PRO A 312 -2.20 9.91 -18.26
N LEU A 313 -2.54 11.12 -17.80
CA LEU A 313 -2.13 12.38 -18.42
C LEU A 313 -0.73 12.83 -17.96
N SER A 314 -0.26 12.28 -16.84
CA SER A 314 1.06 12.56 -16.26
C SER A 314 1.53 11.41 -15.38
N ALA A 315 2.78 11.48 -14.90
CA ALA A 315 3.19 10.76 -13.70
C ALA A 315 2.35 11.20 -12.49
N TYR A 316 2.39 10.43 -11.39
CA TYR A 316 1.79 10.89 -10.14
C TYR A 316 2.54 12.13 -9.60
N ASN A 317 1.86 12.92 -8.79
CA ASN A 317 2.39 14.10 -8.12
C ASN A 317 2.11 14.00 -6.62
N GLU A 318 2.85 14.77 -5.82
CA GLU A 318 2.66 14.90 -4.38
C GLU A 318 2.47 16.36 -4.01
N LYS A 319 1.50 16.66 -3.15
CA LYS A 319 1.30 17.99 -2.55
C LYS A 319 0.81 17.85 -1.12
N ASN A 320 1.58 18.33 -0.14
CA ASN A 320 1.23 18.30 1.28
C ASN A 320 0.84 16.89 1.79
N GLY A 321 1.60 15.85 1.42
CA GLY A 321 1.30 14.46 1.80
C GLY A 321 0.16 13.80 1.01
N VAL A 322 -0.47 14.53 0.07
CA VAL A 322 -1.47 13.99 -0.85
C VAL A 322 -0.81 13.58 -2.16
N TYR A 323 -0.90 12.31 -2.50
CA TYR A 323 -0.47 11.74 -3.78
C TYR A 323 -1.64 11.73 -4.74
N TYR A 324 -1.44 12.14 -5.99
CA TYR A 324 -2.51 12.13 -6.98
C TYR A 324 -2.00 11.88 -8.40
N ARG A 325 -2.88 11.36 -9.25
CA ARG A 325 -2.58 11.17 -10.66
C ARG A 325 -3.79 11.43 -11.54
N LEU A 326 -3.57 12.23 -12.58
CA LEU A 326 -4.59 12.60 -13.56
C LEU A 326 -4.65 11.54 -14.67
N TYR A 327 -5.87 11.25 -15.10
CA TYR A 327 -6.22 10.35 -16.19
C TYR A 327 -7.18 11.04 -17.15
N GLU A 328 -7.34 10.53 -18.36
CA GLU A 328 -8.27 11.07 -19.37
C GLU A 328 -9.68 11.28 -18.83
N ASN A 329 -10.19 10.34 -18.02
CA ASN A 329 -11.57 10.33 -17.53
C ASN A 329 -11.70 10.59 -16.03
N GLY A 330 -10.65 11.05 -15.35
CA GLY A 330 -10.72 11.27 -13.90
C GLY A 330 -9.38 11.47 -13.21
N VAL A 331 -9.41 11.48 -11.88
CA VAL A 331 -8.24 11.60 -11.03
C VAL A 331 -8.33 10.62 -9.88
N VAL A 332 -7.20 10.00 -9.54
CA VAL A 332 -7.04 9.26 -8.29
C VAL A 332 -6.25 10.10 -7.31
N VAL A 333 -6.65 10.07 -6.05
CA VAL A 333 -6.03 10.82 -4.96
C VAL A 333 -5.88 9.90 -3.77
N VAL A 334 -4.73 9.94 -3.11
CA VAL A 334 -4.43 9.16 -1.91
C VAL A 334 -3.83 10.11 -0.89
N MET A 335 -4.49 10.28 0.25
CA MET A 335 -3.87 10.93 1.39
C MET A 335 -3.25 9.86 2.25
N VAL A 336 -1.93 9.91 2.37
CA VAL A 336 -1.20 9.00 3.26
C VAL A 336 -0.80 9.79 4.49
N LYS A 337 -0.77 9.11 5.63
CA LYS A 337 -0.23 9.67 6.86
C LYS A 337 1.13 10.31 6.59
N PRO A 338 1.32 11.63 6.77
CA PRO A 338 2.64 12.22 6.70
C PRO A 338 3.46 11.57 7.82
N ILE A 339 4.51 10.82 7.44
CA ILE A 339 5.52 10.43 8.42
C ILE A 339 6.28 11.72 8.72
N LEU A 340 6.20 12.18 9.96
CA LEU A 340 7.07 13.20 10.51
C LEU A 340 8.50 12.64 10.50
N LYS A 341 9.14 12.69 9.33
CA LYS A 341 10.53 12.28 9.11
C LYS A 341 11.54 13.34 9.58
N GLU A 342 11.06 14.46 10.12
CA GLU A 342 11.89 15.64 10.41
C GLU A 342 12.28 15.83 11.88
N ALA A 343 11.70 15.09 12.82
CA ALA A 343 12.22 15.09 14.19
C ALA A 343 13.21 13.93 14.36
N GLY A 344 14.51 14.18 14.09
CA GLY A 344 15.61 13.21 14.12
C GLY A 344 15.88 12.50 15.47
N ASN A 345 14.94 12.53 16.42
CA ASN A 345 15.03 11.96 17.76
C ASN A 345 13.79 11.15 18.19
N VAL A 346 12.82 10.88 17.30
CA VAL A 346 11.64 10.09 17.68
C VAL A 346 12.04 8.61 17.81
N ASN A 347 12.17 8.13 19.05
CA ASN A 347 12.36 6.72 19.35
C ASN A 347 11.06 5.96 19.00
N SER A 348 11.16 4.77 18.39
CA SER A 348 9.98 3.95 18.05
C SER A 348 9.15 3.51 19.26
N ASN A 349 9.67 3.73 20.46
CA ASN A 349 9.05 3.37 21.74
C ASN A 349 8.41 4.59 22.44
N MET A 350 7.96 5.61 21.71
CA MET A 350 7.28 6.77 22.32
C MET A 350 5.78 6.72 22.04
N LEU A 351 4.98 7.16 23.02
CA LEU A 351 3.58 7.47 22.79
C LEU A 351 3.48 8.84 22.12
N HIS A 352 2.90 8.90 20.94
CA HIS A 352 2.67 10.14 20.21
C HIS A 352 1.19 10.55 20.26
N LEU A 353 0.93 11.68 20.92
CA LEU A 353 -0.35 12.36 21.01
C LEU A 353 -0.35 13.50 19.98
N HIS A 354 -1.18 13.42 18.96
CA HIS A 354 -1.25 14.46 17.94
C HIS A 354 -2.67 15.00 17.78
N ASP A 355 -2.86 16.27 18.09
CA ASP A 355 -4.11 16.97 17.82
C ASP A 355 -3.94 17.91 16.62
N CYS A 356 -4.93 17.90 15.73
CA CYS A 356 -5.02 18.85 14.61
C CYS A 356 -6.46 19.34 14.40
N ASP A 357 -7.39 18.97 15.28
CA ASP A 357 -8.78 19.38 15.20
C ASP A 357 -8.96 20.72 15.91
N TYR A 358 -9.31 21.75 15.15
CA TYR A 358 -9.59 23.08 15.71
C TYR A 358 -10.76 23.09 16.73
N ASN A 359 -11.56 22.02 16.81
CA ASN A 359 -12.68 21.87 17.72
C ASN A 359 -12.50 20.77 18.79
N GLY A 360 -11.37 20.07 18.77
CA GLY A 360 -11.07 18.92 19.62
C GLY A 360 -10.09 19.23 20.77
N SER A 361 -9.83 18.19 21.57
CA SER A 361 -8.74 18.15 22.56
C SER A 361 -8.39 16.68 22.80
N ILE A 362 -7.15 16.22 22.62
CA ILE A 362 -6.78 14.83 22.95
C ILE A 362 -6.26 14.75 24.39
N VAL A 363 -6.97 14.02 25.25
CA VAL A 363 -6.49 13.69 26.60
C VAL A 363 -6.30 12.18 26.74
N VAL A 364 -5.09 11.78 27.12
CA VAL A 364 -4.83 10.43 27.65
C VAL A 364 -4.73 10.51 29.17
N SER A 365 -5.39 9.59 29.88
CA SER A 365 -5.53 9.65 31.35
C SER A 365 -5.33 8.29 32.01
N ARG A 366 -4.62 8.27 33.14
CA ARG A 366 -4.51 7.15 34.09
C ARG A 366 -5.23 7.52 35.38
N SER A 367 -6.23 6.75 35.76
CA SER A 367 -6.93 6.89 37.05
C SER A 367 -6.16 6.20 38.17
N PHE A 368 -5.97 6.91 39.28
CA PHE A 368 -5.35 6.39 40.51
C PHE A 368 -6.36 6.27 41.65
N ASN A 369 -7.24 7.27 41.80
CA ASN A 369 -8.22 7.35 42.89
C ASN A 369 -7.63 7.02 44.28
N GLN A 370 -6.43 7.53 44.55
CA GLN A 370 -5.63 7.17 45.72
C GLN A 370 -5.55 8.33 46.73
N PRO A 371 -5.94 8.13 48.02
CA PRO A 371 -5.78 9.17 49.02
C PRO A 371 -4.31 9.41 49.36
N ILE A 372 -3.91 10.69 49.49
CA ILE A 372 -2.59 11.08 49.99
C ILE A 372 -2.71 11.56 51.44
N LYS A 373 -2.10 10.81 52.37
CA LYS A 373 -2.08 11.10 53.81
C LYS A 373 -0.85 11.90 54.21
N VAL A 374 -0.89 12.50 55.40
CA VAL A 374 0.26 13.19 55.99
C VAL A 374 1.48 12.27 56.04
N GLY A 375 2.62 12.76 55.55
CA GLY A 375 3.88 12.03 55.44
C GLY A 375 4.03 11.16 54.19
N GLN A 376 3.03 11.13 53.30
CA GLN A 376 3.11 10.42 52.02
C GLN A 376 3.44 11.37 50.87
N SER A 377 4.04 10.79 49.82
CA SER A 377 4.33 11.46 48.56
C SER A 377 3.70 10.73 47.38
N PHE A 378 3.40 11.45 46.32
CA PHE A 378 3.07 10.90 45.00
C PHE A 378 3.99 11.55 43.96
N ILE A 379 4.62 10.75 43.11
CA ILE A 379 5.59 11.22 42.12
C ILE A 379 5.16 10.73 40.75
N VAL A 380 5.08 11.64 39.79
CA VAL A 380 4.99 11.31 38.36
C VAL A 380 6.19 11.91 37.65
N LYS A 381 6.78 11.15 36.72
CA LYS A 381 7.71 11.70 35.76
C LYS A 381 7.67 10.97 34.42
N TRP A 382 8.04 11.66 33.36
CA TRP A 382 8.28 11.10 32.04
C TRP A 382 9.11 12.03 31.18
N ASP A 383 9.66 11.48 30.11
CA ASP A 383 10.35 12.23 29.08
C ASP A 383 9.31 12.70 28.05
N ALA A 384 9.36 13.98 27.68
CA ALA A 384 8.46 14.53 26.67
C ALA A 384 9.09 15.63 25.82
N PHE A 385 8.57 15.81 24.61
CA PHE A 385 8.79 16.98 23.77
C PHE A 385 7.57 17.26 22.91
N ILE A 386 7.46 18.47 22.37
CA ILE A 386 6.37 18.88 21.49
C ILE A 386 6.94 19.42 20.17
N SER A 387 6.38 18.96 19.05
CA SER A 387 6.61 19.56 17.74
C SER A 387 5.31 20.03 17.09
N ASN A 388 5.42 20.70 15.94
CA ASN A 388 4.27 21.10 15.10
C ASN A 388 3.16 21.82 15.87
N TYR A 389 3.57 22.70 16.78
CA TYR A 389 2.66 23.40 17.67
C TYR A 389 2.09 24.65 17.01
N SER A 390 0.77 24.77 17.04
CA SER A 390 0.01 25.98 16.72
C SER A 390 -1.02 26.19 17.82
N ASP A 391 -1.11 27.42 18.30
CA ASP A 391 -2.06 27.82 19.33
C ASP A 391 -2.58 29.22 19.03
N LEU A 392 -3.66 29.25 18.24
CA LEU A 392 -4.26 30.51 17.78
C LEU A 392 -4.91 31.30 18.91
N HIS A 393 -5.11 30.69 20.08
CA HIS A 393 -5.86 31.26 21.20
C HIS A 393 -5.04 31.36 22.50
N ASN A 394 -3.76 31.02 22.44
CA ASN A 394 -2.83 31.01 23.57
C ASN A 394 -3.36 30.19 24.77
N VAL A 395 -3.98 29.04 24.50
CA VAL A 395 -4.60 28.17 25.51
C VAL A 395 -3.66 27.10 26.06
N GLY A 396 -2.62 26.73 25.31
CA GLY A 396 -1.62 25.77 25.75
C GLY A 396 -2.02 24.29 25.66
N VAL A 397 -1.02 23.42 25.83
CA VAL A 397 -1.16 21.96 25.91
C VAL A 397 -0.50 21.46 27.19
N ALA A 398 -1.21 20.62 27.95
CA ALA A 398 -0.67 19.97 29.12
C ALA A 398 0.33 18.86 28.72
N ILE A 399 1.62 19.11 28.95
CA ILE A 399 2.68 18.09 28.76
C ILE A 399 2.52 16.98 29.79
N GLN A 400 2.25 17.37 31.05
CA GLN A 400 2.06 16.48 32.19
C GLN A 400 1.19 17.16 33.22
N GLU A 401 0.21 16.43 33.73
CA GLU A 401 -0.76 17.00 34.65
C GLU A 401 -1.24 15.97 35.69
N VAL A 402 -1.42 16.41 36.93
CA VAL A 402 -1.96 15.60 38.02
C VAL A 402 -3.24 16.25 38.57
N ALA A 403 -4.34 15.49 38.54
CA ALA A 403 -5.62 15.89 39.09
C ALA A 403 -5.72 15.50 40.56
N ILE A 404 -6.01 16.47 41.44
CA ILE A 404 -6.13 16.26 42.88
C ILE A 404 -7.55 16.67 43.31
N SER A 405 -8.33 15.73 43.81
CA SER A 405 -9.65 16.00 44.37
C SER A 405 -9.53 16.36 45.86
N ILE A 406 -9.98 17.56 46.22
CA ILE A 406 -10.05 18.06 47.61
C ILE A 406 -11.49 18.54 47.80
N ASN A 407 -12.24 17.91 48.72
CA ASN A 407 -13.66 18.20 48.93
C ASN A 407 -14.50 18.18 47.63
N ASN A 408 -14.27 17.19 46.76
CA ASN A 408 -14.93 17.06 45.45
C ASN A 408 -14.63 18.20 44.46
N THR A 409 -13.63 19.04 44.74
CA THR A 409 -13.13 20.06 43.80
C THR A 409 -11.78 19.60 43.27
N TYR A 410 -11.58 19.70 41.96
CA TYR A 410 -10.31 19.35 41.33
C TYR A 410 -9.35 20.52 41.34
N GLN A 411 -8.13 20.26 41.82
CA GLN A 411 -6.96 21.10 41.67
C GLN A 411 -5.99 20.42 40.70
N TRP A 412 -5.41 21.21 39.80
CA TRP A 412 -4.59 20.71 38.72
C TRP A 412 -3.14 21.16 38.91
N CYS A 413 -2.21 20.21 38.89
CA CYS A 413 -0.78 20.47 38.99
C CYS A 413 -0.13 20.09 37.67
N SER A 414 0.38 21.07 36.91
CA SER A 414 0.62 20.85 35.49
C SER A 414 1.90 21.51 34.97
N PHE A 415 2.50 20.87 33.98
CA PHE A 415 3.40 21.47 33.01
C PHE A 415 2.59 21.80 31.74
N TYR A 416 2.52 23.08 31.39
CA TYR A 416 1.79 23.58 30.22
C TYR A 416 2.75 24.19 29.21
N TYR A 417 2.58 23.82 27.95
CA TYR A 417 3.31 24.41 26.83
C TYR A 417 2.41 25.36 26.06
N TYR A 418 2.86 26.59 25.83
CA TYR A 418 2.10 27.62 25.11
C TYR A 418 2.71 27.97 23.74
N GLY A 419 3.68 27.17 23.28
CA GLY A 419 4.44 27.44 22.05
C GLY A 419 5.85 27.96 22.32
N GLU A 420 6.60 28.14 21.23
CA GLU A 420 8.00 28.54 21.26
C GLU A 420 8.87 27.62 22.13
N ASN A 421 9.75 28.18 22.97
CA ASN A 421 10.63 27.46 23.87
C ASN A 421 10.26 27.78 25.32
N VAL A 422 8.96 27.79 25.67
CA VAL A 422 8.49 28.18 27.01
C VAL A 422 7.49 27.17 27.59
N VAL A 423 7.78 26.69 28.80
CA VAL A 423 6.91 25.81 29.59
C VAL A 423 6.49 26.50 30.88
N ASN A 424 5.20 26.48 31.19
CA ASN A 424 4.67 26.90 32.49
C ASN A 424 4.66 25.71 33.47
N ALA A 425 5.41 25.83 34.56
CA ALA A 425 5.49 24.87 35.65
C ALA A 425 4.78 25.43 36.90
N GLY A 426 3.50 25.08 37.09
CA GLY A 426 2.73 25.51 38.25
C GLY A 426 2.63 27.04 38.42
N GLY A 427 2.52 27.78 37.32
CA GLY A 427 2.44 29.25 37.30
C GLY A 427 3.77 29.97 37.05
N HIS A 428 4.90 29.24 36.92
CA HIS A 428 6.20 29.80 36.60
C HIS A 428 6.62 29.46 35.17
N TYR A 429 7.00 30.46 34.36
CA TYR A 429 7.43 30.25 32.97
C TYR A 429 8.94 29.96 32.91
N ILE A 430 9.31 28.84 32.30
CA ILE A 430 10.69 28.35 32.14
C ILE A 430 11.00 28.25 30.65
N THR A 431 12.19 28.70 30.24
CA THR A 431 12.63 28.58 28.85
C THR A 431 13.34 27.25 28.63
N GLU A 432 12.84 26.44 27.70
CA GLU A 432 13.35 25.09 27.36
C GLU A 432 13.30 24.86 25.86
N ASP A 433 14.25 24.10 25.29
CA ASP A 433 14.25 23.75 23.87
C ASP A 433 13.25 22.62 23.60
N MET A 434 12.02 22.98 23.25
CA MET A 434 10.93 22.02 23.11
C MET A 434 11.07 21.09 21.89
N SER A 435 12.10 21.30 21.04
CA SER A 435 12.44 20.39 19.95
C SER A 435 13.21 19.14 20.41
N VAL A 436 13.69 19.12 21.66
CA VAL A 436 14.35 17.97 22.27
C VAL A 436 13.58 17.45 23.48
N SER A 437 13.82 16.19 23.83
CA SER A 437 13.15 15.52 24.95
C SER A 437 13.68 16.02 26.29
N HIS A 438 12.77 16.40 27.19
CA HIS A 438 13.05 16.81 28.56
C HIS A 438 12.36 15.90 29.57
N ASN A 439 12.97 15.70 30.75
CA ASN A 439 12.36 14.93 31.83
C ASN A 439 11.49 15.82 32.72
N TYR A 440 10.17 15.68 32.62
CA TYR A 440 9.20 16.40 33.44
C TYR A 440 8.83 15.57 34.66
N LYS A 441 8.93 16.15 35.86
CA LYS A 441 8.63 15.48 37.12
C LYS A 441 7.83 16.38 38.06
N ILE A 442 6.68 15.88 38.53
CA ILE A 442 5.86 16.49 39.58
C ILE A 442 5.96 15.61 40.84
N VAL A 443 6.29 16.24 41.97
CA VAL A 443 6.29 15.60 43.29
C VAL A 443 5.26 16.28 44.17
N LEU A 444 4.30 15.49 44.66
CA LEU A 444 3.32 15.89 45.65
C LEU A 444 3.75 15.34 47.00
N ASN A 445 3.81 16.19 48.02
CA ASN A 445 4.17 15.78 49.38
C ASN A 445 3.19 16.39 50.37
N ARG A 446 2.47 15.55 51.14
CA ARG A 446 1.53 16.05 52.12
C ARG A 446 2.19 16.19 53.49
N THR A 447 2.29 17.42 53.96
CA THR A 447 2.60 17.77 55.34
C THR A 447 1.31 18.14 56.07
N SER A 448 1.33 18.20 57.42
CA SER A 448 0.19 18.50 58.31
C SER A 448 -1.11 18.96 57.63
N ASP A 449 -1.14 20.25 57.25
CA ASP A 449 -2.25 21.02 56.70
C ASP A 449 -1.95 21.54 55.29
N GLU A 450 -0.93 20.99 54.63
CA GLU A 450 -0.39 21.48 53.38
C GLU A 450 -0.05 20.34 52.43
N LEU A 451 -0.41 20.51 51.16
CA LEU A 451 0.09 19.69 50.07
C LEU A 451 1.11 20.51 49.28
N SER A 452 2.39 20.23 49.49
CA SER A 452 3.49 20.86 48.76
C SER A 452 3.65 20.17 47.40
N ILE A 453 3.80 20.98 46.36
CA ILE A 453 3.96 20.52 44.98
C ILE A 453 5.31 21.05 44.48
N PHE A 454 6.15 20.16 43.95
CA PHE A 454 7.46 20.49 43.43
C PHE A 454 7.54 20.09 41.96
N TYR A 455 7.98 21.02 41.11
CA TYR A 455 8.10 20.83 39.68
C TYR A 455 9.57 20.77 39.31
N TYR A 456 9.97 19.73 38.59
CA TYR A 456 11.33 19.56 38.10
C TYR A 456 11.35 19.36 36.59
N ILE A 457 12.33 19.99 35.94
CA ILE A 457 12.71 19.75 34.54
C ILE A 457 14.17 19.29 34.53
N ASP A 458 14.45 18.15 33.93
CA ASP A 458 15.79 17.54 33.87
C ASP A 458 16.46 17.41 35.24
N ASN A 459 15.64 17.05 36.25
CA ASN A 459 15.99 16.95 37.67
C ASN A 459 16.33 18.26 38.39
N ASN A 460 16.22 19.41 37.73
CA ASN A 460 16.35 20.73 38.36
C ASN A 460 15.00 21.18 38.91
N LEU A 461 14.95 21.62 40.18
CA LEU A 461 13.73 22.17 40.77
C LEU A 461 13.47 23.55 40.14
N VAL A 462 12.38 23.68 39.38
CA VAL A 462 12.05 24.90 38.63
C VAL A 462 10.92 25.71 39.26
N SER A 463 10.04 25.07 40.03
CA SER A 463 8.90 25.74 40.67
C SER A 463 8.41 24.96 41.88
N THR A 464 7.78 25.67 42.81
CA THR A 464 7.10 25.09 43.98
C THR A 464 5.76 25.79 44.19
N SER A 465 4.72 25.04 44.52
CA SER A 465 3.44 25.58 44.96
C SER A 465 2.92 24.82 46.17
N THR A 466 1.89 25.35 46.83
CA THR A 466 1.32 24.73 48.03
C THR A 466 -0.19 24.91 48.03
N ILE A 467 -0.91 23.83 48.32
CA ILE A 467 -2.36 23.86 48.51
C ILE A 467 -2.63 23.66 50.00
N LYS A 468 -3.42 24.56 50.60
CA LYS A 468 -3.92 24.38 51.96
C LYS A 468 -4.97 23.28 51.97
N VAL A 469 -4.77 22.29 52.83
CA VAL A 469 -5.70 21.17 53.00
C VAL A 469 -5.95 20.99 54.48
N SER A 470 -7.20 21.03 54.92
CA SER A 470 -7.50 20.81 56.34
C SER A 470 -6.95 19.44 56.79
N PRO A 471 -6.43 19.31 58.02
CA PRO A 471 -5.92 18.03 58.52
C PRO A 471 -6.91 16.86 58.43
N ASN A 472 -8.22 17.17 58.42
CA ASN A 472 -9.29 16.19 58.35
C ASN A 472 -9.82 15.94 56.92
N GLU A 473 -9.35 16.71 55.93
CA GLU A 473 -9.77 16.57 54.54
C GLU A 473 -8.95 15.52 53.81
N VAL A 474 -9.65 14.61 53.14
CA VAL A 474 -9.02 13.63 52.27
C VAL A 474 -8.70 14.32 50.94
N SER A 475 -7.41 14.39 50.61
CA SER A 475 -6.97 14.70 49.25
C SER A 475 -6.78 13.39 48.50
N THR A 476 -7.36 13.27 47.33
CA THR A 476 -7.25 12.08 46.49
C THR A 476 -6.53 12.45 45.21
N ILE A 477 -5.47 11.72 44.88
CA ILE A 477 -4.87 11.73 43.55
C ILE A 477 -5.85 11.02 42.62
N SER A 478 -6.55 11.79 41.81
CA SER A 478 -7.58 11.26 40.91
C SER A 478 -6.92 10.68 39.67
N ASN A 479 -6.28 11.52 38.85
CA ASN A 479 -5.75 11.13 37.55
C ASN A 479 -4.35 11.71 37.28
N VAL A 480 -3.65 11.08 36.34
CA VAL A 480 -2.47 11.63 35.66
C VAL A 480 -2.76 11.69 34.17
N ASP A 481 -2.64 12.90 33.61
CA ASP A 481 -3.11 13.25 32.28
C ASP A 481 -1.98 13.81 31.41
N ALA A 482 -2.12 13.68 30.10
CA ALA A 482 -1.28 14.33 29.10
C ALA A 482 -2.10 14.71 27.85
N GLY A 483 -1.63 15.73 27.13
CA GLY A 483 -2.23 16.22 25.89
C GLY A 483 -3.40 17.18 26.08
N ARG A 484 -3.91 17.40 27.30
CA ARG A 484 -5.07 18.28 27.49
C ARG A 484 -4.82 19.71 26.98
N SER A 485 -5.61 20.13 26.00
CA SER A 485 -5.68 21.51 25.52
C SER A 485 -7.12 22.02 25.53
N GLU A 486 -7.31 23.34 25.51
CA GLU A 486 -8.60 23.87 25.06
C GLU A 486 -8.66 23.82 23.51
N VAL A 487 -9.82 24.13 22.93
CA VAL A 487 -10.05 24.03 21.48
C VAL A 487 -9.07 24.91 20.67
N SER A 488 -8.82 24.52 19.42
CA SER A 488 -8.06 25.28 18.41
C SER A 488 -6.53 25.24 18.48
N ASN A 489 -5.99 24.16 19.04
CA ASN A 489 -4.55 23.87 18.98
C ASN A 489 -4.24 22.77 17.97
N THR A 490 -3.06 22.85 17.36
CA THR A 490 -2.41 21.70 16.73
C THR A 490 -1.12 21.41 17.45
N TYR A 491 -0.80 20.15 17.73
CA TYR A 491 0.47 19.78 18.36
C TYR A 491 0.78 18.31 18.15
N ASP A 492 2.08 17.98 18.14
CA ASP A 492 2.63 16.64 18.23
C ASP A 492 3.35 16.49 19.57
N LEU A 493 2.72 15.88 20.58
CA LEU A 493 3.30 15.61 21.90
C LEU A 493 3.79 14.17 21.99
N TYR A 494 5.07 13.98 22.27
CA TYR A 494 5.69 12.67 22.42
C TYR A 494 6.00 12.39 23.88
N LEU A 495 5.68 11.19 24.36
CA LEU A 495 5.85 10.76 25.75
C LEU A 495 6.65 9.45 25.82
N TYR A 496 7.59 9.35 26.77
CA TYR A 496 8.43 8.18 26.97
C TYR A 496 8.89 8.01 28.42
N ASN A 497 9.39 6.82 28.78
CA ASN A 497 9.96 6.52 30.09
C ASN A 497 9.07 6.97 31.27
N ILE A 498 7.78 6.66 31.19
CA ILE A 498 6.82 7.02 32.23
C ILE A 498 7.15 6.26 33.50
N GLN A 499 7.23 6.98 34.62
CA GLN A 499 7.36 6.43 35.95
C GLN A 499 6.42 7.15 36.91
N VAL A 500 5.59 6.38 37.61
CA VAL A 500 4.79 6.85 38.75
C VAL A 500 5.20 6.11 40.00
N ILE A 501 5.47 6.83 41.08
CA ILE A 501 5.63 6.28 42.44
C ILE A 501 4.40 6.71 43.22
N ASP A 502 3.55 5.74 43.51
CA ASP A 502 2.26 5.97 44.17
C ASP A 502 2.42 6.28 45.67
N THR A 503 1.32 6.60 46.37
CA THR A 503 1.40 6.96 47.81
C THR A 503 1.85 5.80 48.74
N ASN A 504 1.89 4.58 48.22
CA ASN A 504 2.37 3.38 48.90
C ASN A 504 3.82 3.03 48.48
N ASN A 505 4.54 3.93 47.81
CA ASN A 505 5.87 3.71 47.24
C ASN A 505 5.93 2.59 46.18
N LYS A 506 4.79 2.24 45.57
CA LYS A 506 4.77 1.31 44.44
C LYS A 506 5.14 2.06 43.17
N THR A 507 6.17 1.56 42.49
CA THR A 507 6.60 2.07 41.19
C THR A 507 5.82 1.40 40.06
N ILE A 508 5.23 2.20 39.19
CA ILE A 508 4.62 1.82 37.91
C ILE A 508 5.48 2.45 36.82
N THR A 509 5.93 1.65 35.85
CA THR A 509 6.73 2.14 34.72
C THR A 509 6.08 1.76 33.41
N GLU A 510 6.16 2.64 32.42
CA GLU A 510 5.74 2.39 31.05
C GLU A 510 6.82 2.91 30.09
N ASP A 511 7.30 2.03 29.22
CA ASP A 511 8.34 2.33 28.24
C ASP A 511 7.87 2.11 26.80
N PHE A 512 6.60 1.75 26.59
CA PHE A 512 5.97 1.56 25.28
C PHE A 512 6.72 0.58 24.36
N LYS A 513 7.54 -0.33 24.94
CA LYS A 513 8.34 -1.32 24.19
C LYS A 513 7.60 -2.62 23.91
N ARG A 514 6.46 -2.87 24.57
CA ARG A 514 5.80 -4.18 24.57
C ARG A 514 4.46 -4.09 23.86
N ASN A 515 4.01 -5.20 23.27
CA ASN A 515 2.71 -5.25 22.56
C ASN A 515 1.48 -5.04 23.48
N PHE A 516 1.69 -4.84 24.79
CA PHE A 516 0.65 -4.72 25.80
C PHE A 516 1.01 -3.64 26.81
N ASP A 517 1.05 -2.41 26.34
CA ASP A 517 1.31 -1.23 27.17
C ASP A 517 -0.02 -0.55 27.48
N SER A 518 -0.28 -0.39 28.78
CA SER A 518 -1.63 -0.16 29.31
C SER A 518 -1.68 0.96 30.34
N PHE A 519 -0.69 1.86 30.31
CA PHE A 519 -0.68 2.97 31.25
C PHE A 519 -1.95 3.84 31.10
N PHE A 520 -2.25 4.43 29.95
CA PHE A 520 -3.39 5.37 29.82
C PHE A 520 -4.79 4.78 29.55
N ILE A 521 -5.02 3.49 29.84
CA ILE A 521 -6.25 2.77 29.41
C ILE A 521 -7.57 3.25 30.03
N ASP A 522 -7.53 4.13 31.04
CA ASP A 522 -8.72 4.41 31.85
C ASP A 522 -9.68 5.36 31.15
N HIS A 523 -9.17 6.42 30.51
CA HIS A 523 -10.00 7.38 29.77
C HIS A 523 -9.24 8.04 28.61
N THR A 524 -9.86 8.01 27.44
CA THR A 524 -9.52 8.87 26.29
C THR A 524 -10.75 9.71 25.96
N LYS A 525 -10.62 11.02 26.01
CA LYS A 525 -11.66 11.95 25.55
C LYS A 525 -11.08 12.81 24.43
N SER A 526 -11.70 12.79 23.26
CA SER A 526 -11.60 13.85 22.28
C SER A 526 -12.71 14.87 22.54
N GLY A 527 -12.38 16.16 22.66
CA GLY A 527 -13.36 17.22 22.86
C GLY A 527 -14.41 17.31 21.74
N ASN A 528 -15.66 17.58 22.12
CA ASN A 528 -16.84 17.96 21.31
C ASN A 528 -17.34 17.09 20.13
N VAL A 529 -16.75 15.93 19.88
CA VAL A 529 -17.37 14.92 19.02
C VAL A 529 -17.73 13.69 19.85
N SER A 530 -18.96 13.19 19.67
CA SER A 530 -19.57 12.03 20.32
C SER A 530 -18.88 10.68 20.04
N TYR A 531 -17.59 10.67 19.68
CA TYR A 531 -16.83 9.49 19.30
C TYR A 531 -15.98 9.01 20.47
N ASN A 532 -16.22 7.77 20.89
CA ASN A 532 -15.26 7.03 21.71
C ASN A 532 -14.01 6.78 20.86
N VAL A 533 -12.81 6.99 21.41
CA VAL A 533 -11.57 6.48 20.79
C VAL A 533 -11.66 4.96 20.83
N ALA A 534 -12.00 4.37 19.69
CA ALA A 534 -12.49 2.99 19.65
C ALA A 534 -11.39 1.93 19.90
N PHE A 535 -10.09 2.25 19.71
CA PHE A 535 -9.01 1.26 19.86
C PHE A 535 -7.67 1.86 20.28
N TYR A 536 -7.01 1.19 21.24
CA TYR A 536 -5.56 1.16 21.42
C TYR A 536 -5.01 0.00 20.57
N VAL A 537 -4.10 0.26 19.63
CA VAL A 537 -3.39 -0.81 18.91
C VAL A 537 -1.91 -0.58 19.07
N VAL A 538 -1.27 -1.24 20.06
CA VAL A 538 0.19 -1.29 20.23
C VAL A 538 0.75 -2.53 19.49
N PRO A 539 1.85 -2.46 18.72
CA PRO A 539 2.74 -1.32 18.47
C PRO A 539 2.66 -0.80 17.02
N LYS A 540 2.28 0.48 16.82
CA LYS A 540 2.47 1.36 15.63
C LYS A 540 1.73 2.72 15.83
N ASN A 541 1.77 3.27 17.05
CA ASN A 541 0.67 4.10 17.58
C ASN A 541 0.87 5.59 17.31
N TYR A 542 -0.07 6.13 16.54
CA TYR A 542 -0.32 7.55 16.46
C TYR A 542 -1.84 7.72 16.59
N LEU A 543 -2.30 8.67 17.40
CA LEU A 543 -3.70 9.10 17.40
C LEU A 543 -3.85 10.21 16.36
N PHE A 544 -4.72 10.04 15.37
CA PHE A 544 -4.94 11.05 14.32
C PHE A 544 -6.41 11.25 14.00
N ALA A 545 -6.77 12.52 13.79
CA ALA A 545 -8.00 12.93 13.12
C ALA A 545 -7.64 14.00 12.07
N TYR A 546 -7.01 13.62 10.95
CA TYR A 546 -6.76 14.58 9.87
C TYR A 546 -7.98 14.72 8.98
N ASN A 547 -8.44 15.94 8.77
CA ASN A 547 -9.00 16.37 7.49
C ASN A 547 -7.99 17.34 6.87
N THR A 548 -7.35 16.98 5.77
CA THR A 548 -6.51 17.93 5.02
C THR A 548 -7.30 18.53 3.87
N THR A 549 -7.23 19.85 3.71
CA THR A 549 -7.76 20.53 2.53
C THR A 549 -6.64 20.72 1.52
N VAL A 550 -6.78 20.12 0.33
CA VAL A 550 -5.81 20.23 -0.75
C VAL A 550 -6.45 20.79 -2.01
N GLU A 551 -5.75 21.72 -2.66
CA GLU A 551 -6.12 22.25 -3.97
C GLU A 551 -5.26 21.57 -5.06
N LEU A 552 -5.89 20.88 -6.00
CA LEU A 552 -5.23 20.16 -7.09
C LEU A 552 -5.50 20.83 -8.44
N ASN A 553 -4.48 20.97 -9.28
CA ASN A 553 -4.66 21.41 -10.66
C ASN A 553 -5.17 20.24 -11.52
N VAL A 554 -6.19 20.50 -12.33
CA VAL A 554 -6.80 19.55 -13.26
C VAL A 554 -6.96 20.22 -14.64
N PRO A 555 -7.19 19.46 -15.73
CA PRO A 555 -7.42 20.06 -17.04
C PRO A 555 -8.53 21.10 -17.02
N GLU A 556 -8.29 22.28 -17.62
CA GLU A 556 -9.26 23.38 -17.69
C GLU A 556 -10.53 23.02 -18.46
N SER A 557 -10.52 21.94 -19.25
CA SER A 557 -11.70 21.42 -19.94
C SER A 557 -12.67 20.70 -19.00
N TRP A 558 -12.22 20.28 -17.81
CA TRP A 558 -13.05 19.61 -16.83
C TRP A 558 -13.96 20.63 -16.14
N ARG A 559 -15.16 20.17 -15.75
CA ARG A 559 -16.20 20.99 -15.13
C ARG A 559 -16.68 20.40 -13.84
N GLU A 560 -16.94 19.10 -13.86
CA GLU A 560 -17.50 18.35 -12.76
C GLU A 560 -16.85 16.98 -12.69
N LEU A 561 -16.53 16.56 -11.48
CA LEU A 561 -16.08 15.22 -11.16
C LEU A 561 -17.00 14.62 -10.10
N TYR A 562 -17.13 13.30 -10.10
CA TYR A 562 -18.01 12.56 -9.20
C TYR A 562 -17.20 11.45 -8.52
N SER A 563 -17.27 11.36 -7.19
CA SER A 563 -16.78 10.19 -6.47
C SER A 563 -17.69 8.98 -6.67
N LEU A 564 -17.25 7.79 -6.23
CA LEU A 564 -18.00 6.54 -6.46
C LEU A 564 -19.29 6.42 -5.64
N ASP A 565 -19.45 7.26 -4.62
CA ASP A 565 -20.70 7.47 -3.87
C ASP A 565 -21.62 8.54 -4.52
N GLY A 566 -21.17 9.18 -5.61
CA GLY A 566 -21.93 10.17 -6.36
C GLY A 566 -21.77 11.62 -5.88
N LYS A 567 -20.88 11.90 -4.92
CA LYS A 567 -20.63 13.29 -4.48
C LYS A 567 -19.93 14.08 -5.59
N LEU A 568 -20.53 15.23 -5.92
CA LEU A 568 -20.01 16.18 -6.91
C LEU A 568 -18.84 17.00 -6.35
N VAL A 569 -17.75 17.07 -7.11
CA VAL A 569 -16.63 17.99 -6.94
C VAL A 569 -16.58 18.92 -8.15
N LYS A 570 -16.74 20.22 -7.91
CA LYS A 570 -16.69 21.24 -8.97
C LYS A 570 -15.26 21.61 -9.32
N VAL A 571 -15.02 21.85 -10.60
CA VAL A 571 -13.75 22.38 -11.11
C VAL A 571 -13.89 23.90 -11.28
N GLU A 572 -13.08 24.66 -10.54
CA GLU A 572 -13.06 26.12 -10.58
C GLU A 572 -11.70 26.60 -11.09
N ASN A 573 -11.67 27.28 -12.23
CA ASN A 573 -10.45 27.79 -12.87
C ASN A 573 -9.33 26.73 -13.03
N GLY A 574 -9.70 25.52 -13.46
CA GLY A 574 -8.76 24.41 -13.63
C GLY A 574 -8.28 23.79 -12.32
N LYS A 575 -9.01 23.97 -11.22
CA LYS A 575 -8.65 23.42 -9.91
C LYS A 575 -9.82 22.73 -9.21
N ILE A 576 -9.51 21.76 -8.37
CA ILE A 576 -10.44 21.15 -7.42
C ILE A 576 -9.92 21.30 -6.00
N THR A 577 -10.83 21.50 -5.06
CA THR A 577 -10.51 21.52 -3.62
C THR A 577 -11.11 20.30 -2.96
N LEU A 578 -10.28 19.52 -2.26
CA LEU A 578 -10.66 18.27 -1.62
C LEU A 578 -10.35 18.32 -0.13
N ASN A 579 -11.30 17.90 0.69
CA ASN A 579 -11.08 17.58 2.10
C ASN A 579 -10.90 16.06 2.20
N ILE A 580 -9.70 15.61 2.56
CA ILE A 580 -9.33 14.19 2.54
C ILE A 580 -8.82 13.78 3.91
N GLU A 581 -9.37 12.68 4.43
CA GLU A 581 -8.89 12.10 5.69
C GLU A 581 -7.61 11.28 5.47
N ALA A 582 -6.82 11.10 6.52
CA ALA A 582 -5.63 10.26 6.44
C ALA A 582 -5.98 8.80 6.08
N ASN A 583 -5.14 8.18 5.25
CA ASN A 583 -5.31 6.81 4.73
C ASN A 583 -6.60 6.60 3.92
N LYS A 584 -7.16 7.67 3.33
CA LYS A 584 -8.24 7.58 2.34
C LYS A 584 -7.69 7.65 0.93
N GLY A 585 -8.27 6.85 0.05
CA GLY A 585 -8.18 7.06 -1.38
C GLY A 585 -9.51 7.61 -1.90
N ILE A 586 -9.43 8.49 -2.88
CA ILE A 586 -10.59 9.04 -3.59
C ILE A 586 -10.37 8.78 -5.07
N VAL A 587 -11.39 8.25 -5.72
CA VAL A 587 -11.46 8.15 -7.18
C VAL A 587 -12.53 9.12 -7.65
N LEU A 588 -12.15 10.09 -8.45
CA LEU A 588 -13.04 11.10 -9.01
C LEU A 588 -13.13 10.90 -10.51
N MET A 589 -14.32 10.56 -11.00
CA MET A 589 -14.59 10.32 -12.42
C MET A 589 -15.24 11.54 -13.05
N LEU A 590 -14.90 11.84 -14.30
CA LEU A 590 -15.73 12.73 -15.11
C LEU A 590 -17.11 12.10 -15.23
N ASN A 591 -18.17 12.90 -15.12
CA ASN A 591 -19.48 12.42 -15.54
C ASN A 591 -19.33 11.98 -16.98
N GLU A 592 -19.60 10.72 -17.28
CA GLU A 592 -19.59 10.26 -18.66
C GLU A 592 -20.56 11.16 -19.41
N VAL A 593 -20.03 12.14 -20.15
CA VAL A 593 -20.67 12.54 -21.38
C VAL A 593 -20.77 11.21 -22.10
N LYS A 594 -21.99 10.71 -22.29
CA LYS A 594 -22.28 9.57 -23.16
C LYS A 594 -21.67 9.91 -24.52
N THR A 595 -20.38 9.71 -24.68
CA THR A 595 -19.69 9.82 -25.93
C THR A 595 -20.17 8.60 -26.65
N THR A 596 -21.24 8.79 -27.42
CA THR A 596 -21.68 7.87 -28.45
C THR A 596 -20.42 7.43 -29.17
N ASN A 597 -20.03 6.17 -28.94
CA ASN A 597 -18.86 5.50 -29.48
C ASN A 597 -19.01 5.34 -31.00
N PHE A 598 -19.09 6.47 -31.71
CA PHE A 598 -19.33 6.52 -33.15
C PHE A 598 -18.08 6.06 -33.91
N LEU A 599 -16.88 6.29 -33.35
CA LEU A 599 -15.62 5.96 -34.02
C LEU A 599 -15.17 4.50 -33.81
N THR A 600 -15.44 3.87 -32.67
CA THR A 600 -15.01 2.47 -32.41
C THR A 600 -15.78 1.45 -33.27
N GLY A 601 -17.00 1.76 -33.70
CA GLY A 601 -17.75 0.94 -34.67
C GLY A 601 -17.38 1.15 -36.15
N LEU A 602 -16.85 2.33 -36.50
CA LEU A 602 -16.52 2.70 -37.89
C LEU A 602 -15.14 2.17 -38.33
N ILE A 603 -14.16 2.08 -37.42
CA ILE A 603 -12.81 1.64 -37.78
C ILE A 603 -12.76 0.18 -38.29
N PRO A 604 -13.42 -0.81 -37.65
CA PRO A 604 -13.44 -2.19 -38.16
C PRO A 604 -14.16 -2.33 -39.51
N SER A 605 -15.14 -1.46 -39.79
CA SER A 605 -15.92 -1.50 -41.03
C SER A 605 -15.23 -0.80 -42.21
N ILE A 606 -14.38 0.21 -41.95
CA ILE A 606 -13.63 0.93 -43.00
C ILE A 606 -12.31 0.22 -43.36
N LEU A 607 -11.67 -0.50 -42.43
CA LEU A 607 -10.40 -1.17 -42.66
C LEU A 607 -10.39 -2.09 -43.92
N PRO A 608 -11.41 -2.95 -44.15
CA PRO A 608 -11.47 -3.78 -45.35
C PRO A 608 -11.52 -2.97 -46.65
N PHE A 609 -12.22 -1.82 -46.64
CA PHE A 609 -12.28 -0.94 -47.81
C PHE A 609 -10.92 -0.31 -48.13
N ILE A 610 -10.15 0.06 -47.12
CA ILE A 610 -8.79 0.60 -47.30
C ILE A 610 -7.89 -0.47 -47.92
N PHE A 611 -7.92 -1.71 -47.41
CA PHE A 611 -7.13 -2.82 -47.94
C PHE A 611 -7.48 -3.14 -49.40
N VAL A 612 -8.78 -3.22 -49.73
CA VAL A 612 -9.23 -3.48 -51.11
C VAL A 612 -8.80 -2.36 -52.05
N THR A 613 -8.89 -1.10 -51.62
CA THR A 613 -8.49 0.06 -52.41
C THR A 613 -6.99 0.08 -52.68
N VAL A 614 -6.16 -0.16 -51.66
CA VAL A 614 -4.70 -0.24 -51.81
C VAL A 614 -4.29 -1.40 -52.71
N ALA A 615 -4.87 -2.59 -52.51
CA ALA A 615 -4.61 -3.76 -53.36
C ALA A 615 -4.98 -3.49 -54.84
N SER A 616 -6.12 -2.84 -55.07
CA SER A 616 -6.57 -2.46 -56.42
C SER A 616 -5.64 -1.46 -57.09
N ILE A 617 -5.11 -0.48 -56.34
CA ILE A 617 -4.11 0.48 -56.85
C ILE A 617 -2.81 -0.23 -57.22
N ILE A 618 -2.34 -1.19 -56.40
CA ILE A 618 -1.14 -1.98 -56.69
C ILE A 618 -1.32 -2.82 -57.96
N ILE A 619 -2.45 -3.52 -58.10
CA ILE A 619 -2.77 -4.32 -59.29
C ILE A 619 -2.82 -3.43 -60.54
N LEU A 620 -3.48 -2.27 -60.44
CA LEU A 620 -3.57 -1.31 -61.54
C LEU A 620 -2.18 -0.83 -61.98
N LEU A 621 -1.30 -0.52 -61.03
CA LEU A 621 0.09 -0.13 -61.31
C LEU A 621 0.86 -1.24 -62.02
N ILE A 622 0.71 -2.50 -61.59
CA ILE A 622 1.34 -3.67 -62.24
C ILE A 622 0.85 -3.83 -63.68
N VAL A 623 -0.46 -3.72 -63.92
CA VAL A 623 -1.06 -3.83 -65.26
C VAL A 623 -0.57 -2.72 -66.18
N VAL A 624 -0.53 -1.47 -65.71
CA VAL A 624 -0.04 -0.32 -66.47
C VAL A 624 1.45 -0.47 -66.81
N LEU A 625 2.24 -1.03 -65.90
CA LEU A 625 3.66 -1.28 -66.12
C LEU A 625 3.91 -2.37 -67.15
N ASN A 626 3.18 -3.49 -67.08
CA ASN A 626 3.29 -4.57 -68.05
C ASN A 626 2.93 -4.11 -69.47
N LYS A 627 1.89 -3.29 -69.61
CA LYS A 627 1.43 -2.75 -70.91
C LYS A 627 2.40 -1.75 -71.55
N LYS A 628 3.28 -1.11 -70.76
CA LYS A 628 4.36 -0.24 -71.26
C LYS A 628 5.66 -0.99 -71.58
N LEU A 629 5.81 -2.21 -71.06
CA LEU A 629 7.00 -3.04 -71.24
C LEU A 629 6.88 -3.98 -72.45
N SER A 630 5.67 -4.51 -72.72
CA SER A 630 5.27 -5.05 -74.04
C SER A 630 5.32 -3.96 -75.10
#